data_AF-A0A3L7TF24-F1
#
_entry.id   AF-A0A3L7TF24-F1
#
_cell.length_a   1.000
_cell.length_b   1.000
_cell.length_c   1.000
_cell.angle_alpha   90.00
_cell.angle_beta   90.00
_cell.angle_gamma   90.00
#
_symmetry.space_group_name_H-M   'P 1'
#
loop_
_entity.id
_entity.type
_entity.pdbx_description
1 polymer ?
#
loop_
_entity_poly.entity_id
_entity_poly.type
_entity_poly.pdbx_seq_one_letter_code
_entity_poly.pdbx_strand_id
1 'polypeptide(L)'
;MTRTRHILVGVASCALVVLSLGARHNALDASRWEPRLALLDPLRPYDYFELAEEVADNATNADERDLANQLFGLAGALDTDRLGRSALLALAQIAASPRERDRALAAAEIIGGRGAAQRVLRAEPEQIENISRAFSFYRRGDGRKAISVLKQANADALLTEVGQALSGGADAFRSECASMRSSGSAAVDADSLRQQLIVELALRRGEARSTALDVELRGDEPLIEIDRTDPASLWRVDPQKPWWRGGKWSGS
;
A
#
# COMPACT_ATOMS: atom_id res chain seq x y z
N MET A 1 -50.35 52.74 -35.40
CA MET A 1 -50.48 52.85 -33.94
C MET A 1 -50.16 51.51 -33.31
N THR A 2 -48.95 51.38 -32.76
CA THR A 2 -48.53 50.61 -31.56
C THR A 2 -49.28 49.34 -31.13
N ARG A 3 -48.58 48.19 -31.21
CA ARG A 3 -48.28 47.18 -30.15
C ARG A 3 -47.81 45.90 -30.85
N THR A 4 -46.52 45.51 -30.89
CA THR A 4 -45.61 45.05 -29.82
C THR A 4 -46.04 43.74 -29.16
N ARG A 5 -45.13 42.74 -29.23
CA ARG A 5 -44.98 41.50 -28.41
C ARG A 5 -45.78 40.24 -28.85
N HIS A 6 -45.27 39.00 -28.82
CA HIS A 6 -44.05 38.37 -28.28
C HIS A 6 -43.68 37.11 -29.09
N ILE A 7 -42.38 36.81 -29.10
CA ILE A 7 -41.69 35.62 -29.60
C ILE A 7 -42.13 34.38 -28.80
N LEU A 8 -42.52 33.29 -29.49
CA LEU A 8 -42.69 31.96 -28.90
C LEU A 8 -41.39 31.16 -29.15
N VAL A 9 -40.49 31.16 -28.16
CA VAL A 9 -39.36 30.22 -28.09
C VAL A 9 -39.92 28.92 -27.49
N GLY A 10 -39.97 27.87 -28.30
CA GLY A 10 -40.20 26.52 -27.83
C GLY A 10 -38.95 26.02 -27.10
N VAL A 11 -39.01 25.97 -25.77
CA VAL A 11 -37.99 25.27 -24.97
C VAL A 11 -38.38 23.81 -24.91
N ALA A 12 -37.67 22.99 -25.67
CA ALA A 12 -37.69 21.54 -25.53
C ALA A 12 -37.16 21.17 -24.14
N SER A 13 -38.04 20.63 -23.30
CA SER A 13 -37.69 20.12 -21.98
C SER A 13 -37.02 18.76 -22.14
N CYS A 14 -35.69 18.76 -22.32
CA CYS A 14 -34.86 17.56 -22.14
C CYS A 14 -34.70 17.32 -20.64
N ALA A 15 -35.59 16.51 -20.07
CA ALA A 15 -35.35 15.92 -18.76
C ALA A 15 -34.15 14.97 -18.86
N LEU A 16 -33.00 15.43 -18.38
CA LEU A 16 -31.80 14.63 -18.21
C LEU A 16 -32.09 13.60 -17.11
N VAL A 17 -32.41 12.38 -17.50
CA VAL A 17 -32.34 11.22 -16.61
C VAL A 17 -30.86 10.92 -16.41
N VAL A 18 -30.26 11.51 -15.37
CA VAL A 18 -28.91 11.14 -14.94
C VAL A 18 -29.00 9.73 -14.36
N LEU A 19 -28.32 8.82 -15.04
CA LEU A 19 -28.15 7.41 -14.71
C LEU A 19 -27.61 7.24 -13.28
N SER A 20 -28.47 6.78 -12.37
CA SER A 20 -28.08 6.18 -11.10
C SER A 20 -27.53 4.77 -11.31
N LEU A 21 -26.39 4.65 -12.02
CA LEU A 21 -25.73 3.36 -12.27
C LEU A 21 -24.71 2.96 -11.19
N GLY A 22 -24.33 3.89 -10.29
CA GLY A 22 -23.39 3.60 -9.19
C GLY A 22 -24.04 3.04 -7.92
N ALA A 23 -25.36 3.16 -7.75
CA ALA A 23 -26.04 2.77 -6.50
C ALA A 23 -26.57 1.33 -6.49
N ARG A 24 -26.58 0.64 -7.65
CA ARG A 24 -27.17 -0.72 -7.77
C ARG A 24 -26.20 -1.86 -7.46
N HIS A 25 -24.88 -1.63 -7.46
CA HIS A 25 -23.91 -2.68 -7.12
C HIS A 25 -23.70 -2.82 -5.59
N ASN A 26 -23.80 -1.74 -4.81
CA ASN A 26 -23.68 -1.80 -3.34
C ASN A 26 -24.73 -2.68 -2.62
N ALA A 27 -25.88 -2.93 -3.24
CA ALA A 27 -27.07 -3.41 -2.52
C ALA A 27 -27.26 -4.94 -2.53
N LEU A 28 -26.58 -5.68 -3.42
CA LEU A 28 -26.92 -7.09 -3.65
C LEU A 28 -26.09 -8.09 -2.81
N ASP A 29 -24.85 -7.76 -2.42
CA ASP A 29 -24.01 -8.64 -1.58
C ASP A 29 -23.86 -8.15 -0.11
N ALA A 30 -24.18 -6.88 0.16
CA ALA A 30 -24.45 -6.41 1.53
C ALA A 30 -25.57 -7.23 2.20
N SER A 31 -26.44 -7.86 1.40
CA SER A 31 -27.56 -8.71 1.81
C SER A 31 -27.22 -9.76 2.86
N ARG A 32 -26.06 -10.45 2.76
CA ARG A 32 -25.73 -11.52 3.73
C ARG A 32 -25.27 -10.97 5.08
N TRP A 33 -24.66 -9.79 5.09
CA TRP A 33 -24.12 -9.14 6.29
C TRP A 33 -25.12 -8.18 6.93
N GLU A 34 -26.13 -7.72 6.18
CA GLU A 34 -27.17 -6.76 6.60
C GLU A 34 -27.78 -7.06 7.98
N PRO A 35 -28.21 -8.30 8.29
CA PRO A 35 -28.79 -8.60 9.61
C PRO A 35 -27.82 -8.33 10.75
N ARG A 36 -26.51 -8.57 10.54
CA ARG A 36 -25.48 -8.35 11.56
C ARG A 36 -25.06 -6.90 11.63
N LEU A 37 -24.93 -6.23 10.49
CA LEU A 37 -24.65 -4.79 10.42
C LEU A 37 -25.74 -3.98 11.15
N ALA A 38 -27.01 -4.39 11.04
CA ALA A 38 -28.11 -3.74 11.73
C ALA A 38 -28.02 -3.82 13.27
N LEU A 39 -27.37 -4.87 13.79
CA LEU A 39 -27.20 -5.13 15.23
C LEU A 39 -25.97 -4.44 15.85
N LEU A 40 -25.10 -3.85 15.03
CA LEU A 40 -23.91 -3.15 15.53
C LEU A 40 -24.31 -1.97 16.42
N ASP A 41 -23.59 -1.84 17.54
CA ASP A 41 -23.76 -0.79 18.54
C ASP A 41 -22.42 -0.07 18.75
N PRO A 42 -22.31 1.24 18.50
CA PRO A 42 -21.08 2.01 18.68
C PRO A 42 -20.51 1.96 20.11
N LEU A 43 -21.34 1.63 21.11
CA LEU A 43 -20.88 1.39 22.48
C LEU A 43 -20.19 0.03 22.66
N ARG A 44 -20.19 -0.82 21.63
CA ARG A 44 -19.51 -2.11 21.55
C ARG A 44 -18.55 -2.15 20.34
N PRO A 45 -17.46 -1.37 20.34
CA PRO A 45 -16.53 -1.28 19.20
C PRO A 45 -15.91 -2.62 18.78
N TYR A 46 -15.79 -3.56 19.72
CA TYR A 46 -15.29 -4.89 19.47
C TYR A 46 -16.18 -5.70 18.52
N ASP A 47 -17.50 -5.49 18.53
CA ASP A 47 -18.43 -6.17 17.60
C ASP A 47 -18.17 -5.77 16.13
N TYR A 48 -17.72 -4.53 15.91
CA TYR A 48 -17.28 -4.08 14.58
C TYR A 48 -16.01 -4.80 14.16
N PHE A 49 -15.06 -4.95 15.08
CA PHE A 49 -13.79 -5.63 14.83
C PHE A 49 -14.01 -7.11 14.46
N GLU A 50 -14.78 -7.84 15.25
CA GLU A 50 -15.06 -9.26 14.98
C GLU A 50 -15.80 -9.45 13.66
N LEU A 51 -16.79 -8.59 13.36
CA LEU A 51 -17.47 -8.64 12.08
C LEU A 51 -16.52 -8.31 10.92
N ALA A 52 -15.59 -7.37 11.11
CA ALA A 52 -14.60 -7.03 10.10
C ALA A 52 -13.69 -8.22 9.76
N GLU A 53 -13.21 -8.96 10.77
CA GLU A 53 -12.41 -10.17 10.58
C GLU A 53 -13.16 -11.21 9.76
N GLU A 54 -14.41 -11.49 10.13
CA GLU A 54 -15.21 -12.48 9.42
C GLU A 54 -15.51 -12.06 7.98
N VAL A 55 -15.84 -10.79 7.75
CA VAL A 55 -16.05 -10.24 6.40
C VAL A 55 -14.76 -10.33 5.59
N ALA A 56 -13.61 -9.97 6.17
CA ALA A 56 -12.31 -10.02 5.49
C ALA A 56 -11.92 -11.44 5.08
N ASP A 57 -12.08 -12.41 5.99
CA ASP A 57 -11.75 -13.82 5.73
C ASP A 57 -12.64 -14.44 4.64
N ASN A 58 -13.89 -13.96 4.54
CA ASN A 58 -14.88 -14.49 3.60
C ASN A 58 -15.09 -13.59 2.37
N ALA A 59 -14.26 -12.55 2.19
CA ALA A 59 -14.44 -11.56 1.12
C ALA A 59 -14.16 -12.18 -0.26
N THR A 60 -15.17 -12.13 -1.13
CA THR A 60 -15.08 -12.66 -2.51
C THR A 60 -15.04 -11.56 -3.56
N ASN A 61 -15.48 -10.36 -3.22
CA ASN A 61 -15.58 -9.21 -4.13
C ASN A 61 -14.95 -7.95 -3.52
N ALA A 62 -14.95 -6.84 -4.28
CA ALA A 62 -14.40 -5.56 -3.82
C ALA A 62 -15.26 -4.93 -2.72
N ASP A 63 -16.58 -5.00 -2.84
CA ASP A 63 -17.52 -4.40 -1.89
C ASP A 63 -17.39 -4.98 -0.48
N GLU A 64 -17.10 -6.29 -0.35
CA GLU A 64 -16.85 -6.95 0.93
C GLU A 64 -15.50 -6.55 1.54
N ARG A 65 -14.47 -6.34 0.71
CA ARG A 65 -13.20 -5.79 1.19
C ARG A 65 -13.36 -4.35 1.67
N ASP A 66 -14.15 -3.55 0.95
CA ASP A 66 -14.48 -2.18 1.35
C ASP A 66 -15.29 -2.16 2.65
N LEU A 67 -16.23 -3.11 2.82
CA LEU A 67 -16.97 -3.29 4.06
C LEU A 67 -16.05 -3.66 5.23
N ALA A 68 -15.12 -4.61 5.04
CA ALA A 68 -14.13 -4.97 6.07
C ALA A 68 -13.24 -3.77 6.44
N ASN A 69 -12.76 -3.01 5.45
CA ASN A 69 -12.00 -1.78 5.68
C ASN A 69 -12.80 -0.78 6.53
N GLN A 70 -14.08 -0.58 6.20
CA GLN A 70 -14.95 0.33 6.93
C GLN A 70 -15.17 -0.13 8.37
N LEU A 71 -15.39 -1.43 8.60
CA LEU A 71 -15.62 -1.99 9.93
C LEU A 71 -14.37 -1.92 10.82
N PHE A 72 -13.18 -2.27 10.29
CA PHE A 72 -11.92 -2.08 11.02
C PHE A 72 -11.67 -0.61 11.34
N GLY A 73 -11.92 0.28 10.37
CA GLY A 73 -11.81 1.73 10.57
C GLY A 73 -12.72 2.22 11.70
N LEU A 74 -13.99 1.79 11.72
CA LEU A 74 -14.94 2.16 12.77
C LEU A 74 -14.55 1.59 14.13
N ALA A 75 -14.14 0.32 14.21
CA ALA A 75 -13.69 -0.30 15.46
C ALA A 75 -12.52 0.48 16.09
N GLY A 76 -11.51 0.83 15.29
CA GLY A 76 -10.35 1.59 15.75
C GLY A 76 -10.68 3.05 16.07
N ALA A 77 -11.59 3.68 15.34
CA ALA A 77 -12.00 5.05 15.60
C ALA A 77 -12.89 5.18 16.86
N LEU A 78 -13.71 4.17 17.16
CA LEU A 78 -14.60 4.15 18.33
C LEU A 78 -13.85 3.79 19.63
N ASP A 79 -12.81 2.94 19.56
CA ASP A 79 -11.96 2.59 20.71
C ASP A 79 -10.48 2.57 20.30
N THR A 80 -9.92 3.77 20.11
CA THR A 80 -8.52 3.93 19.65
C THR A 80 -7.52 3.35 20.64
N ASP A 81 -7.77 3.48 21.94
CA ASP A 81 -6.84 3.03 22.98
C ASP A 81 -6.68 1.51 23.01
N ARG A 82 -7.78 0.76 22.84
CA ARG A 82 -7.75 -0.71 22.93
C ARG A 82 -7.66 -1.40 21.58
N LEU A 83 -8.35 -0.88 20.56
CA LEU A 83 -8.48 -1.52 19.25
C LEU A 83 -7.70 -0.81 18.16
N GLY A 84 -7.27 0.44 18.37
CA GLY A 84 -6.68 1.24 17.30
C GLY A 84 -5.48 0.58 16.62
N ARG A 85 -4.51 0.10 17.40
CA ARG A 85 -3.35 -0.60 16.84
C ARG A 85 -3.75 -1.87 16.09
N SER A 86 -4.62 -2.70 16.66
CA SER A 86 -5.05 -3.95 16.06
C SER A 86 -5.83 -3.72 14.76
N ALA A 87 -6.73 -2.73 14.74
CA ALA A 87 -7.47 -2.33 13.56
C ALA A 87 -6.55 -1.86 12.43
N LEU A 88 -5.52 -1.06 12.72
CA LEU A 88 -4.55 -0.62 11.71
C LEU A 88 -3.68 -1.75 11.18
N LEU A 89 -3.31 -2.72 12.03
CA LEU A 89 -2.60 -3.92 11.57
C LEU A 89 -3.48 -4.80 10.67
N ALA A 90 -4.76 -4.95 11.01
CA ALA A 90 -5.72 -5.66 10.17
C ALA A 90 -5.92 -4.96 8.82
N LEU A 91 -6.09 -3.63 8.82
CA LEU A 91 -6.14 -2.81 7.60
C LEU A 91 -4.88 -2.97 6.74
N ALA A 92 -3.69 -3.07 7.36
CA ALA A 92 -2.47 -3.33 6.63
C ALA A 92 -2.46 -4.70 5.95
N GLN A 93 -3.02 -5.73 6.60
CA GLN A 93 -3.09 -7.10 6.07
C GLN A 93 -4.01 -7.20 4.85
N ILE A 94 -5.10 -6.44 4.81
CA ILE A 94 -6.07 -6.46 3.71
C ILE A 94 -5.87 -5.33 2.68
N ALA A 95 -4.79 -4.56 2.80
CA ALA A 95 -4.53 -3.41 1.96
C ALA A 95 -4.41 -3.77 0.47
N ALA A 96 -5.03 -2.96 -0.41
CA ALA A 96 -5.03 -3.20 -1.85
C ALA A 96 -3.68 -2.85 -2.52
N SER A 97 -2.85 -2.04 -1.85
CA SER A 97 -1.55 -1.63 -2.36
C SER A 97 -0.46 -1.62 -1.29
N PRO A 98 0.83 -1.78 -1.67
CA PRO A 98 1.95 -1.63 -0.74
C PRO A 98 1.95 -0.30 0.01
N ARG A 99 1.59 0.79 -0.67
CA ARG A 99 1.51 2.13 -0.08
C ARG A 99 0.46 2.22 1.04
N GLU A 100 -0.71 1.61 0.84
CA GLU A 100 -1.75 1.58 1.88
C GLU A 100 -1.36 0.71 3.06
N ARG A 101 -0.74 -0.45 2.79
CA ARG A 101 -0.18 -1.31 3.83
C ARG A 101 0.84 -0.53 4.66
N ASP A 102 1.79 0.12 4.01
CA ASP A 102 2.88 0.83 4.69
C ASP A 102 2.34 2.04 5.47
N ARG A 103 1.29 2.72 4.98
CA ARG A 103 0.59 3.77 5.72
C ARG A 103 -0.11 3.23 6.97
N ALA A 104 -0.83 2.12 6.84
CA ALA A 104 -1.54 1.50 7.95
C ALA A 104 -0.55 0.97 9.02
N LEU A 105 0.57 0.37 8.62
CA LEU A 105 1.65 -0.03 9.54
C LEU A 105 2.27 1.17 10.26
N ALA A 106 2.58 2.25 9.54
CA ALA A 106 3.13 3.46 10.16
C ALA A 106 2.14 4.08 11.16
N ALA A 107 0.85 4.11 10.83
CA ALA A 107 -0.21 4.55 11.74
C ALA A 107 -0.32 3.63 12.96
N ALA A 108 -0.24 2.31 12.79
CA ALA A 108 -0.33 1.33 13.89
C ALA A 108 0.78 1.53 14.92
N GLU A 109 1.99 1.85 14.45
CA GLU A 109 3.12 2.13 15.33
C GLU A 109 2.92 3.46 16.08
N ILE A 110 2.48 4.53 15.37
CA ILE A 110 2.17 5.82 16.01
C ILE A 110 1.12 5.67 17.11
N ILE A 111 0.00 5.01 16.83
CA ILE A 111 -1.07 4.76 17.81
C ILE A 111 -0.60 3.82 18.93
N GLY A 112 0.22 2.82 18.60
CA GLY A 112 0.80 1.89 19.55
C GLY A 112 1.90 2.45 20.46
N GLY A 113 2.19 3.76 20.37
CA GLY A 113 3.23 4.42 21.16
C GLY A 113 4.66 4.02 20.76
N ARG A 114 4.83 3.28 19.67
CA ARG A 114 6.12 2.96 19.07
C ARG A 114 6.31 3.97 17.95
N GLY A 115 7.06 5.04 18.19
CA GLY A 115 7.28 6.08 17.16
C GLY A 115 7.62 5.46 15.80
N ALA A 116 7.16 6.10 14.70
CA ALA A 116 7.21 5.58 13.33
C ALA A 116 8.45 4.72 13.09
N ALA A 117 8.26 3.39 13.11
CA ALA A 117 9.35 2.46 12.89
C ALA A 117 9.76 2.61 11.42
N GLN A 118 10.80 3.40 11.17
CA GLN A 118 11.45 3.38 9.86
C GLN A 118 11.85 1.93 9.64
N ARG A 119 11.27 1.29 8.62
CA ARG A 119 11.63 -0.09 8.27
C ARG A 119 13.10 -0.06 7.89
N VAL A 120 13.98 -0.37 8.83
CA VAL A 120 15.41 -0.40 8.60
C VAL A 120 15.67 -1.64 7.75
N LEU A 121 16.30 -1.46 6.60
CA LEU A 121 16.82 -2.59 5.84
C LEU A 121 18.01 -3.15 6.65
N ARG A 122 17.76 -4.18 7.46
CA ARG A 122 18.81 -4.92 8.16
C ARG A 122 19.31 -6.02 7.24
N ALA A 123 20.46 -5.78 6.63
CA ALA A 123 21.18 -6.75 5.83
C ALA A 123 22.33 -7.33 6.66
N GLU A 124 22.47 -8.65 6.64
CA GLU A 124 23.60 -9.31 7.27
C GLU A 124 24.90 -9.01 6.49
N PRO A 125 26.06 -8.86 7.14
CA PRO A 125 27.32 -8.55 6.46
C PRO A 125 27.66 -9.49 5.30
N GLU A 126 27.33 -10.78 5.44
CA GLU A 126 27.55 -11.79 4.40
C GLU A 126 26.64 -11.58 3.17
N GLN A 127 25.40 -11.14 3.37
CA GLN A 127 24.49 -10.78 2.28
C GLN A 127 25.01 -9.58 1.49
N ILE A 128 25.51 -8.56 2.21
CA ILE A 128 26.07 -7.34 1.60
C ILE A 128 27.29 -7.68 0.74
N GLU A 129 28.17 -8.54 1.24
CA GLU A 129 29.35 -8.98 0.50
C GLU A 129 28.98 -9.84 -0.71
N ASN A 130 28.01 -10.75 -0.57
CA ASN A 130 27.54 -11.57 -1.68
C ASN A 130 26.85 -10.74 -2.78
N ILE A 131 26.10 -9.68 -2.44
CA ILE A 131 25.60 -8.72 -3.44
C ILE A 131 26.75 -8.00 -4.14
N SER A 132 27.73 -7.47 -3.39
CA SER A 132 28.90 -6.78 -3.96
C SER A 132 29.66 -7.68 -4.94
N ARG A 133 29.84 -8.96 -4.56
CA ARG A 133 30.47 -9.98 -5.42
C ARG A 133 29.62 -10.31 -6.64
N ALA A 134 28.30 -10.42 -6.49
CA ALA A 134 27.40 -10.65 -7.61
C ALA A 134 27.48 -9.53 -8.65
N PHE A 135 27.43 -8.27 -8.23
CA PHE A 135 27.62 -7.12 -9.12
C PHE A 135 29.01 -7.12 -9.78
N SER A 136 30.07 -7.45 -9.04
CA SER A 136 31.41 -7.61 -9.60
C SER A 136 31.50 -8.70 -10.68
N PHE A 137 30.84 -9.85 -10.49
CA PHE A 137 30.78 -10.90 -11.51
C PHE A 137 29.95 -10.47 -12.72
N TYR A 138 28.80 -9.84 -12.48
CA TYR A 138 27.96 -9.29 -13.54
C TYR A 138 28.72 -8.30 -14.44
N ARG A 139 29.46 -7.35 -13.85
CA ARG A 139 30.26 -6.37 -14.61
C ARG A 139 31.36 -7.02 -15.46
N ARG A 140 31.82 -8.21 -15.08
CA ARG A 140 32.81 -9.00 -15.84
C ARG A 140 32.17 -9.95 -16.87
N GLY A 141 30.83 -9.99 -16.95
CA GLY A 141 30.10 -10.94 -17.79
C GLY A 141 30.01 -12.36 -17.22
N ASP A 142 30.40 -12.56 -15.97
CA ASP A 142 30.40 -13.85 -15.28
C ASP A 142 29.01 -14.13 -14.66
N GLY A 143 27.93 -14.04 -15.45
CA GLY A 143 26.54 -14.12 -14.95
C GLY A 143 26.22 -15.40 -14.17
N ARG A 144 26.80 -16.55 -14.55
CA ARG A 144 26.66 -17.81 -13.79
C ARG A 144 27.24 -17.72 -12.38
N LYS A 145 28.39 -17.05 -12.22
CA LYS A 145 29.00 -16.86 -10.89
C LYS A 145 28.21 -15.84 -10.08
N ALA A 146 27.69 -14.79 -10.72
CA ALA A 146 26.82 -13.81 -10.07
C ALA A 146 25.58 -14.50 -9.44
N ILE A 147 24.86 -15.30 -10.22
CA ILE A 147 23.70 -16.08 -9.73
C ILE A 147 24.11 -17.06 -8.63
N SER A 148 25.25 -17.74 -8.78
CA SER A 148 25.74 -18.70 -7.78
C SER A 148 25.98 -18.05 -6.42
N VAL A 149 26.57 -16.85 -6.39
CA VAL A 149 26.84 -16.12 -5.14
C VAL A 149 25.57 -15.55 -4.52
N LEU A 150 24.58 -15.13 -5.32
CA LEU A 150 23.28 -14.66 -4.78
C LEU A 150 22.52 -15.73 -4.01
N LYS A 151 22.68 -17.01 -4.39
CA LYS A 151 22.08 -18.13 -3.67
C LYS A 151 22.71 -18.36 -2.28
N GLN A 152 23.88 -17.80 -2.02
CA GLN A 152 24.59 -17.93 -0.75
C GLN A 152 24.05 -16.90 0.26
N ALA A 153 23.96 -17.31 1.53
CA ALA A 153 23.54 -16.46 2.63
C ALA A 153 22.20 -15.71 2.43
N ASN A 154 21.31 -16.23 1.56
CA ASN A 154 20.05 -15.58 1.21
C ASN A 154 20.24 -14.14 0.65
N ALA A 155 21.32 -13.88 -0.08
CA ALA A 155 21.58 -12.60 -0.71
C ALA A 155 20.58 -12.28 -1.84
N ASP A 156 19.96 -13.31 -2.44
CA ASP A 156 18.91 -13.16 -3.44
C ASP A 156 17.65 -12.46 -2.90
N ALA A 157 17.27 -12.74 -1.65
CA ALA A 157 16.16 -12.04 -1.00
C ALA A 157 16.48 -10.55 -0.81
N LEU A 158 17.71 -10.24 -0.38
CA LEU A 158 18.17 -8.85 -0.24
C LEU A 158 18.21 -8.12 -1.59
N LEU A 159 18.61 -8.81 -2.67
CA LEU A 159 18.56 -8.25 -4.03
C LEU A 159 17.13 -7.90 -4.43
N THR A 160 16.15 -8.74 -4.10
CA THR A 160 14.72 -8.44 -4.35
C THR A 160 14.28 -7.18 -3.59
N GLU A 161 14.71 -7.00 -2.34
CA GLU A 161 14.35 -5.83 -1.53
C GLU A 161 14.94 -4.52 -2.06
N VAL A 162 16.17 -4.55 -2.59
CA VAL A 162 16.85 -3.36 -3.16
C VAL A 162 16.67 -3.23 -4.67
N GLY A 163 15.90 -4.13 -5.28
CA GLY A 163 15.80 -4.24 -6.73
C GLY A 163 15.26 -2.99 -7.40
N GLN A 164 14.40 -2.21 -6.74
CA GLN A 164 13.85 -0.97 -7.27
C GLN A 164 14.90 0.10 -7.59
N ALA A 165 16.06 0.04 -6.92
CA ALA A 165 17.18 0.94 -7.19
C ALA A 165 17.95 0.59 -8.47
N LEU A 166 17.73 -0.60 -9.03
CA LEU A 166 18.39 -1.10 -10.22
C LEU A 166 17.51 -0.87 -11.46
N SER A 167 18.15 -0.52 -12.57
CA SER A 167 17.49 -0.47 -13.88
C SER A 167 16.85 -1.82 -14.21
N GLY A 168 15.54 -1.82 -14.43
CA GLY A 168 14.76 -3.03 -14.73
C GLY A 168 14.50 -3.95 -13.53
N GLY A 169 14.97 -3.62 -12.34
CA GLY A 169 14.71 -4.41 -11.14
C GLY A 169 15.63 -5.62 -10.94
N ALA A 170 15.41 -6.32 -9.82
CA ALA A 170 16.13 -7.55 -9.50
C ALA A 170 15.94 -8.66 -10.55
N ASP A 171 14.76 -8.72 -11.17
CA ASP A 171 14.44 -9.75 -12.18
C ASP A 171 15.14 -9.49 -13.52
N ALA A 172 15.27 -8.23 -13.94
CA ALA A 172 16.09 -7.89 -15.11
C ALA A 172 17.55 -8.27 -14.86
N PHE A 173 18.10 -7.93 -13.70
CA PHE A 173 19.46 -8.33 -13.33
C PHE A 173 19.67 -9.85 -13.42
N ARG A 174 18.72 -10.65 -12.92
CA ARG A 174 18.76 -12.12 -12.99
C ARG A 174 18.68 -12.63 -14.43
N SER A 175 17.75 -12.08 -15.21
CA SER A 175 17.56 -12.43 -16.63
C SER A 175 18.82 -12.14 -17.44
N GLU A 176 19.43 -10.98 -17.24
CA GLU A 176 20.68 -10.61 -17.89
C GLU A 176 21.82 -11.54 -17.49
N CYS A 177 22.01 -11.81 -16.19
CA CYS A 177 22.99 -12.80 -15.73
C CYS A 177 22.80 -14.17 -16.38
N ALA A 178 21.56 -14.62 -16.55
CA ALA A 178 21.26 -15.90 -17.19
C ALA A 178 21.58 -15.89 -18.69
N SER A 179 21.42 -14.74 -19.36
CA SER A 179 21.70 -14.57 -20.79
C SER A 179 23.21 -14.40 -21.11
N MET A 180 24.04 -14.08 -20.11
CA MET A 180 25.47 -13.86 -20.29
C MET A 180 26.21 -15.15 -20.69
N ARG A 181 26.97 -15.06 -21.79
CA ARG A 181 27.94 -16.08 -22.16
C ARG A 181 29.22 -15.86 -21.36
N SER A 182 29.87 -16.95 -20.96
CA SER A 182 30.94 -17.01 -19.94
C SER A 182 32.27 -16.30 -20.25
N SER A 183 32.31 -15.34 -21.17
CA SER A 183 33.56 -14.69 -21.60
C SER A 183 33.32 -13.46 -22.48
N GLY A 184 32.61 -12.46 -21.95
CA GLY A 184 32.57 -11.13 -22.54
C GLY A 184 32.19 -10.10 -21.49
N SER A 185 32.91 -8.99 -21.38
CA SER A 185 32.51 -7.89 -20.50
C SER A 185 31.07 -7.52 -20.82
N ALA A 186 30.18 -7.57 -19.84
CA ALA A 186 28.89 -6.94 -20.00
C ALA A 186 29.17 -5.47 -20.30
N ALA A 187 28.60 -4.93 -21.38
CA ALA A 187 28.60 -3.50 -21.60
C ALA A 187 27.60 -2.91 -20.60
N VAL A 188 28.03 -2.80 -19.34
CA VAL A 188 27.25 -2.14 -18.30
C VAL A 188 27.33 -0.65 -18.58
N ASP A 189 26.19 -0.04 -18.85
CA ASP A 189 26.12 1.41 -19.04
C ASP A 189 26.51 2.14 -17.73
N ALA A 190 26.87 3.42 -17.85
CA ALA A 190 27.35 4.20 -16.71
C ALA A 190 26.29 4.39 -15.61
N ASP A 191 25.00 4.41 -15.96
CA ASP A 191 23.89 4.57 -15.02
C ASP A 191 23.64 3.30 -14.22
N SER A 192 23.66 2.14 -14.89
CA SER A 192 23.59 0.81 -14.27
C SER A 192 24.74 0.60 -13.29
N LEU A 193 25.96 1.02 -13.65
CA LEU A 193 27.10 1.00 -12.73
C LEU A 193 26.88 1.92 -11.51
N ARG A 194 26.42 3.15 -11.75
CA ARG A 194 26.12 4.11 -10.68
C ARG A 194 25.10 3.55 -9.69
N GLN A 195 24.02 2.96 -10.18
CA GLN A 195 22.97 2.33 -9.36
C GLN A 195 23.51 1.18 -8.51
N GLN A 196 24.32 0.28 -9.08
CA GLN A 196 24.97 -0.80 -8.34
C GLN A 196 25.83 -0.26 -7.19
N LEU A 197 26.63 0.78 -7.46
CA LEU A 197 27.49 1.40 -6.43
C LEU A 197 26.69 2.12 -5.34
N ILE A 198 25.55 2.73 -5.68
CA ILE A 198 24.64 3.33 -4.70
C ILE A 198 24.06 2.26 -3.79
N VAL A 199 23.61 1.13 -4.35
CA VAL A 199 23.12 -0.01 -3.57
C VAL A 199 24.21 -0.53 -2.64
N GLU A 200 25.43 -0.76 -3.15
CA GLU A 200 26.57 -1.22 -2.33
C GLU A 200 26.89 -0.22 -1.19
N LEU A 201 26.93 1.09 -1.48
CA LEU A 201 27.19 2.13 -0.49
C LEU A 201 26.09 2.18 0.58
N ALA A 202 24.83 2.14 0.17
CA ALA A 202 23.70 2.27 1.08
C ALA A 202 23.55 1.03 1.99
N LEU A 203 23.84 -0.16 1.47
CA LEU A 203 23.92 -1.39 2.26
C LEU A 203 25.05 -1.32 3.29
N ARG A 204 26.25 -0.89 2.89
CA ARG A 204 27.41 -0.79 3.78
C ARG A 204 27.26 0.27 4.88
N ARG A 205 26.56 1.39 4.59
CA ARG A 205 26.26 2.41 5.61
C ARG A 205 25.17 1.98 6.60
N GLY A 206 24.33 1.01 6.24
CA GLY A 206 23.27 0.51 7.11
C GLY A 206 22.39 1.63 7.67
N GLU A 207 22.20 1.64 8.99
CA GLU A 207 21.38 2.63 9.71
C GLU A 207 21.95 4.06 9.69
N ALA A 208 23.25 4.24 9.39
CA ALA A 208 23.90 5.56 9.35
C ALA A 208 23.79 6.25 7.98
N ARG A 209 22.97 5.74 7.06
CA ARG A 209 22.79 6.31 5.72
C ARG A 209 21.92 7.57 5.75
N SER A 210 22.22 8.49 4.85
CA SER A 210 21.43 9.73 4.69
C SER A 210 20.09 9.46 4.03
N THR A 211 19.09 10.30 4.31
CA THR A 211 17.76 10.25 3.67
C THR A 211 17.83 10.24 2.13
N ALA A 212 18.78 10.97 1.54
CA ALA A 212 18.99 10.95 0.09
C ALA A 212 19.36 9.57 -0.47
N LEU A 213 20.10 8.75 0.30
CA LEU A 213 20.44 7.38 -0.09
C LEU A 213 19.23 6.45 0.07
N ASP A 214 18.34 6.70 1.04
CA ASP A 214 17.08 5.96 1.15
C ASP A 214 16.15 6.23 -0.03
N VAL A 215 16.09 7.48 -0.51
CA VAL A 215 15.32 7.87 -1.70
C VAL A 215 15.86 7.20 -2.95
N GLU A 216 17.18 7.21 -3.18
CA GLU A 216 17.75 6.50 -4.34
C GLU A 216 17.53 4.97 -4.26
N LEU A 217 17.48 4.39 -3.06
CA LEU A 217 17.22 2.96 -2.87
C LEU A 217 15.76 2.55 -3.09
N ARG A 218 14.82 3.39 -2.65
CA ARG A 218 13.38 3.07 -2.57
C ARG A 218 12.54 3.80 -3.62
N GLY A 219 13.17 4.66 -4.40
CA GLY A 219 12.51 5.56 -5.33
C GLY A 219 12.10 6.89 -4.69
N ASP A 220 11.58 7.76 -5.55
CA ASP A 220 11.19 9.15 -5.25
C ASP A 220 9.82 9.27 -4.55
N GLU A 221 9.13 8.15 -4.28
CA GLU A 221 7.77 8.18 -3.78
C GLU A 221 7.62 9.13 -2.58
N PRO A 222 6.63 10.05 -2.62
CA PRO A 222 6.43 11.01 -1.54
C PRO A 222 6.30 10.30 -0.20
N LEU A 223 7.00 10.82 0.81
CA LEU A 223 6.92 10.31 2.18
C LEU A 223 5.46 10.16 2.60
N ILE A 224 5.16 9.06 3.28
CA ILE A 224 3.83 8.84 3.83
C ILE A 224 3.61 9.85 4.96
N GLU A 225 2.86 10.90 4.67
CA GLU A 225 2.44 11.88 5.65
C GLU A 225 1.25 11.35 6.45
N ILE A 226 1.42 11.31 7.76
CA ILE A 226 0.39 10.99 8.74
C ILE A 226 0.18 12.23 9.59
N ASP A 227 -1.02 12.82 9.50
CA ASP A 227 -1.41 13.92 10.37
C ASP A 227 -1.60 13.41 11.79
N ARG A 228 -0.74 13.88 12.70
CA ARG A 228 -0.81 13.53 14.13
C ARG A 228 -1.82 14.37 14.89
N THR A 229 -2.24 15.50 14.32
CA THR A 229 -3.20 16.42 14.92
C THR A 229 -4.64 16.04 14.62
N ASP A 230 -4.85 15.23 13.58
CA ASP A 230 -6.14 14.62 13.25
C ASP A 230 -6.05 13.08 13.20
N PRO A 231 -6.11 12.41 14.38
CA PRO A 231 -6.15 10.95 14.45
C PRO A 231 -7.39 10.34 13.76
N ALA A 232 -8.47 11.11 13.59
CA ALA A 232 -9.67 10.61 12.92
C ALA A 232 -9.40 10.37 11.42
N SER A 233 -8.54 11.20 10.80
CA SER A 233 -8.11 11.03 9.40
C SER A 233 -7.38 9.70 9.14
N LEU A 234 -6.87 9.03 10.17
CA LEU A 234 -6.18 7.73 10.06
C LEU A 234 -7.11 6.63 9.57
N TRP A 235 -8.35 6.66 10.04
CA TRP A 235 -9.28 5.53 9.92
C TRP A 235 -10.01 5.52 8.58
N ARG A 236 -9.93 6.61 7.79
CA ARG A 236 -10.63 6.78 6.50
C ARG A 236 -12.16 6.56 6.59
N VAL A 237 -12.71 6.63 7.79
CA VAL A 237 -14.14 6.50 8.08
C VAL A 237 -14.62 7.70 8.87
N ASP A 238 -15.92 7.94 8.84
CA ASP A 238 -16.57 8.94 9.67
C ASP A 238 -17.08 8.28 10.96
N PRO A 239 -16.42 8.46 12.12
CA PRO A 239 -16.85 7.85 13.38
C PRO A 239 -18.18 8.42 13.88
N GLN A 240 -18.66 9.54 13.32
CA GLN A 240 -19.97 10.10 13.63
C GLN A 240 -21.10 9.38 12.89
N LYS A 241 -20.78 8.44 11.98
CA LYS A 241 -21.75 7.62 11.25
C LYS A 241 -21.58 6.12 11.50
N PRO A 242 -21.60 5.66 12.76
CA PRO A 242 -21.30 4.27 13.07
C PRO A 242 -22.51 3.34 12.84
N TRP A 243 -23.72 3.86 12.61
CA TRP A 243 -24.93 3.04 12.50
C TRP A 243 -25.22 2.63 11.06
N TRP A 244 -25.45 1.34 10.83
CA TRP A 244 -25.95 0.84 9.55
C TRP A 244 -27.48 0.88 9.51
N ARG A 245 -28.06 1.72 8.63
CA ARG A 245 -29.51 1.88 8.45
C ARG A 245 -29.86 1.99 6.98
N GLY A 246 -30.81 1.17 6.52
CA GLY A 246 -31.31 1.22 5.14
C GLY A 246 -30.22 1.07 4.07
N GLY A 247 -29.22 0.22 4.32
CA GLY A 247 -28.10 -0.03 3.40
C GLY A 247 -27.02 1.04 3.40
N LYS A 248 -26.98 1.93 4.41
CA LYS A 248 -26.00 3.03 4.50
C LYS A 248 -25.53 3.28 5.93
N TRP A 249 -24.31 3.76 6.06
CA TRP A 249 -23.77 4.32 7.31
C TRP A 249 -24.42 5.67 7.61
N SER A 250 -24.89 5.83 8.84
CA SER A 250 -25.67 6.97 9.31
C SER A 250 -25.23 7.38 10.70
N GLY A 251 -25.34 8.68 10.98
CA GLY A 251 -25.19 9.21 12.33
C GLY A 251 -26.47 9.08 13.12
N SER A 252 -26.38 9.39 14.41
CA SER A 252 -27.54 9.52 15.30
C SER A 252 -28.55 10.54 14.78
#